data_AF-A0A5J4R8R0-F1
#
_entry.id   AF-A0A5J4R8R0-F1
#
_cell.length_a   1.000
_cell.length_b   1.000
_cell.length_c   1.000
_cell.angle_alpha   90.00
_cell.angle_beta   90.00
_cell.angle_gamma   90.00
#
_symmetry.space_group_name_H-M   'P 1'
#
loop_
_entity.id
_entity.type
_entity.pdbx_description
1 polymer ?
#
loop_
_entity_poly.entity_id
_entity_poly.type
_entity_poly.pdbx_seq_one_letter_code
_entity_poly.pdbx_strand_id
1 'polypeptide(L)' 'MLGGMPYLITDKEDGLLIDAGNEHQMLDKIDELIENSNEVRRLTRNARKKVETYDWEVVKKSWCQILI' A
#
# COMPACT_ATOMS: atom_id res chain seq x y z
N MET A 1 -2.20 -15.01 11.31
CA MET A 1 -2.50 -14.46 9.97
C MET A 1 -1.58 -13.26 9.74
N LEU A 2 -0.43 -13.47 9.12
CA LEU A 2 0.54 -12.44 8.77
C LEU A 2 0.88 -12.68 7.30
N GLY A 3 0.29 -11.92 6.37
CA GLY A 3 0.54 -12.15 4.94
C GLY A 3 -0.29 -11.28 3.99
N GLY A 4 -1.52 -10.93 4.38
CA GLY A 4 -2.36 -10.06 3.54
C GLY A 4 -1.76 -8.66 3.34
N MET A 5 -1.40 -7.97 4.43
CA MET A 5 -0.87 -6.61 4.34
C MET A 5 0.48 -6.52 3.61
N PRO A 6 1.48 -7.39 3.88
CA PRO A 6 2.72 -7.40 3.10
C PRO A 6 2.55 -7.75 1.61
N TYR A 7 1.45 -8.42 1.23
CA TYR A 7 1.12 -8.66 -0.17
C TYR A 7 0.50 -7.42 -0.85
N LEU A 8 -0.30 -6.66 -0.10
CA LEU A 8 -1.00 -5.49 -0.62
C LEU A 8 -0.16 -4.21 -0.58
N ILE A 9 0.72 -4.09 0.41
CA ILE A 9 1.51 -2.89 0.70
C ILE A 9 2.99 -3.20 0.53
N THR A 10 3.67 -2.36 -0.25
CA THR A 10 5.12 -2.33 -0.34
C THR A 10 5.64 -1.26 0.62
N ASP A 11 6.36 -1.71 1.66
CA ASP A 11 6.87 -0.82 2.71
C ASP A 11 7.71 0.32 2.11
N LYS A 12 7.47 1.54 2.60
CA LYS A 12 8.08 2.81 2.17
C LYS A 12 7.83 3.24 0.73
N GLU A 13 7.07 2.47 -0.05
CA GLU A 13 6.69 2.83 -1.42
C GLU A 13 5.26 3.32 -1.53
N ASP A 14 4.31 2.53 -1.04
CA ASP A 14 2.87 2.81 -1.10
C ASP A 14 2.17 2.70 0.27
N GLY A 15 2.95 2.45 1.32
CA GLY A 15 2.51 2.46 2.71
C GLY A 15 3.69 2.24 3.65
N LEU A 16 3.42 2.21 4.94
CA LEU A 16 4.40 1.90 5.97
C LEU A 16 3.91 0.66 6.73
N LEU A 17 4.76 -0.36 6.80
CA LEU A 17 4.48 -1.57 7.55
C LEU A 17 5.11 -1.48 8.94
N ILE A 18 4.38 -2.02 9.92
CA ILE A 18 4.82 -2.14 11.30
C ILE A 18 4.66 -3.57 11.79
N ASP A 19 5.46 -3.93 12.79
CA ASP A 19 5.37 -5.19 13.50
C ASP A 19 4.07 -5.26 14.29
N ALA A 20 3.42 -6.42 14.22
CA ALA A 20 2.15 -6.65 14.90
C ALA A 20 2.32 -6.51 16.42
N GLY A 21 1.52 -5.64 17.04
CA GLY A 21 1.56 -5.38 18.48
C GLY A 21 2.63 -4.37 18.92
N ASN A 22 3.37 -3.76 17.98
CA ASN A 22 4.37 -2.74 18.31
C ASN A 22 3.74 -1.33 18.27
N GLU A 23 3.18 -0.91 19.39
CA GLU A 23 2.57 0.41 19.55
C GLU A 23 3.57 1.57 19.40
N HIS A 24 4.83 1.37 19.80
CA HIS A 24 5.85 2.41 19.73
C HIS A 24 6.21 2.71 18.28
N GLN A 25 6.40 1.65 17.48
CA GLN A 25 6.66 1.81 16.05
C GLN A 25 5.47 2.43 15.31
N MET A 26 4.24 2.18 15.77
CA MET A 26 3.06 2.85 15.23
C MET A 26 3.10 4.36 15.47
N LEU A 27 3.42 4.79 16.70
CA LEU A 27 3.56 6.20 17.06
C LEU A 27 4.66 6.88 16.25
N ASP A 28 5.85 6.28 16.21
CA ASP A 28 7.00 6.82 15.46
C ASP A 28 6.65 7.04 13.97
N LYS A 29 5.91 6.11 13.36
CA LYS A 29 5.49 6.22 11.96
C LYS A 29 4.41 7.27 11.75
N ILE A 30 3.50 7.46 12.72
CA ILE A 30 2.50 8.52 12.66
C ILE A 30 3.19 9.88 12.74
N ASP A 31 4.14 10.06 13.65
CA ASP A 31 4.89 11.31 13.80
C ASP A 31 5.70 11.61 12.51
N GLU A 32 6.38 10.61 11.94
CA GLU A 32 7.10 10.74 10.66
C GLU A 32 6.16 11.22 9.53
N LEU A 33 4.93 10.70 9.47
CA LEU A 33 3.94 11.11 8.48
C LEU A 33 3.44 12.55 8.71
N ILE A 34 3.26 12.96 9.96
CA ILE A 34 2.82 14.33 10.29
C ILE A 34 3.91 15.34 9.93
N GLU A 35 5.16 15.03 10.23
CA GLU A 35 6.30 15.93 10.01
C GLU A 35 6.71 16.03 8.53
N ASN A 36 6.50 14.97 7.74
CA ASN A 36 7.01 14.90 6.37
C ASN A 36 5.90 14.84 5.29
N SER A 37 5.24 15.97 5.08
CA SER A 37 4.17 16.11 4.08
C SER A 37 4.54 15.74 2.63
N ASN A 38 5.83 15.86 2.26
CA ASN A 38 6.31 15.46 0.93
C ASN A 38 6.32 13.94 0.78
N GLU A 39 6.81 13.23 1.79
CA GLU A 39 6.79 11.76 1.80
C GLU A 39 5.35 11.23 1.82
N VAL A 40 4.46 11.84 2.61
CA VAL A 40 3.02 11.48 2.58
C VAL A 40 2.45 11.61 1.16
N ARG A 41 2.74 12.73 0.48
CA ARG A 41 2.25 12.94 -0.89
C ARG A 41 2.80 11.90 -1.86
N ARG A 42 4.07 11.49 -1.70
CA ARG A 42 4.70 10.43 -2.50
C ARG A 42 4.03 9.08 -2.25
N LEU A 43 3.90 8.68 -0.99
CA LEU A 43 3.27 7.42 -0.58
C LEU A 43 1.83 7.32 -1.09
N THR A 44 1.00 8.34 -0.84
CA THR A 44 -0.41 8.34 -1.24
C THR A 44 -0.58 8.30 -2.76
N ARG A 45 0.29 8.99 -3.51
CA ARG A 45 0.25 8.94 -4.98
C ARG A 45 0.60 7.55 -5.50
N ASN A 46 1.60 6.89 -4.91
CA ASN A 46 1.99 5.55 -5.29
C ASN A 46 0.91 4.52 -4.93
N ALA A 47 0.33 4.62 -3.73
CA ALA A 47 -0.82 3.82 -3.31
C ALA A 47 -2.00 3.95 -4.27
N ARG A 48 -2.32 5.19 -4.68
CA ARG A 48 -3.41 5.45 -5.63
C ARG A 48 -3.15 4.77 -6.97
N LYS A 49 -1.96 4.94 -7.55
CA LYS A 49 -1.54 4.31 -8.81
C LYS A 49 -1.61 2.78 -8.73
N LYS A 50 -1.20 2.19 -7.60
CA LYS A 50 -1.25 0.74 -7.41
C LYS A 50 -2.68 0.23 -7.41
N VAL A 51 -3.58 0.86 -6.64
CA VAL A 51 -4.98 0.45 -6.53
C VAL A 51 -5.74 0.62 -7.85
N GLU A 52 -5.34 1.54 -8.72
CA GLU A 52 -5.90 1.66 -10.09
C GLU A 52 -5.72 0.37 -10.92
N THR A 53 -4.70 -0.44 -10.62
CA THR A 53 -4.48 -1.73 -11.32
C THR A 53 -5.45 -2.82 -10.86
N TYR A 54 -6.12 -2.64 -9.73
CA TYR A 54 -7.10 -3.58 -9.18
C TYR A 54 -8.52 -3.28 -9.67
N ASP A 55 -8.69 -2.26 -10.51
CA ASP A 55 -9.96 -1.90 -11.10
C ASP A 55 -10.54 -3.05 -11.95
N TRP A 56 -11.87 -3.17 -11.95
CA TRP A 56 -12.58 -4.21 -12.68
C TRP A 56 -12.24 -4.24 -14.18
N GLU A 57 -12.10 -3.06 -14.80
CA GLU A 57 -11.77 -2.96 -16.22
C GLU A 57 -10.35 -3.48 -16.54
N VAL A 58 -9.46 -3.46 -15.56
CA VAL A 58 -8.11 -4.04 -15.68
C VAL A 58 -8.18 -5.54 -15.45
N VAL A 59 -8.78 -5.97 -14.35
CA VAL A 59 -8.84 -7.39 -13.95
C VAL A 59 -9.61 -8.23 -14.96
N LYS A 60 -10.72 -7.73 -15.52
CA LYS A 60 -11.50 -8.43 -16.56
C LYS A 60 -10.65 -8.75 -17.79
N LYS A 61 -9.75 -7.85 -18.20
CA LYS A 61 -8.85 -8.10 -19.34
C LYS A 61 -7.91 -9.26 -19.06
N SER A 62 -7.36 -9.35 -17.85
CA SER A 62 -6.51 -10.47 -17.42
C SER A 62 -7.27 -11.80 -17.43
N TRP A 63 -8.54 -11.81 -17.03
CA TRP A 63 -9.39 -13.00 -17.14
C TRP A 63 -9.64 -13.41 -18.59
N CYS A 64 -9.93 -12.45 -19.48
CA CYS A 64 -10.11 -12.74 -20.91
C CYS A 64 -8.86 -13.36 -21.55
N GLN A 65 -7.64 -13.02 -21.09
CA GLN A 65 -6.41 -13.61 -21.62
C GLN A 65 -6.23 -15.10 -21.30
N ILE A 66 -6.85 -15.59 -20.21
CA ILE A 66 -6.76 -16.98 -19.79
C ILE A 66 -7.91 -17.82 -20.38
N LEU A 67 -9.07 -17.18 -20.59
CA LEU A 67 -10.31 -17.83 -21.04
C LEU A 67 -10.47 -17.87 -22.57
N ILE A 68 -9.55 -17.26 -23.32
CA ILE A 68 -9.47 -17.31 -24.79
C ILE A 68 -8.27 -18.18 -25.15
#